data_AF-A0A9P4P6V5-F1
#
_entry.id   AF-A0A9P4P6V5-F1
#
_cell.length_a   1.000
_cell.length_b   1.000
_cell.length_c   1.000
_cell.angle_alpha   90.00
_cell.angle_beta   90.00
_cell.angle_gamma   90.00
#
_symmetry.space_group_name_H-M   'P 1'
#
loop_
_entity.id
_entity.type
_entity.pdbx_description
1 polymer ?
#
loop_
_entity_poly.entity_id
_entity_poly.type
_entity_poly.pdbx_seq_one_letter_code
_entity_poly.pdbx_strand_id
1 'polypeptide(L)'
;MKTFALALSATALANAAAIRRQNDYGWQFSNALSTGPVADNSFIREANTTLILPATNTPQTGNLALWPGMGTSGNDLIQGLAISVSDGSAGCEKSSGKWCIVASTLEDSQQMGGFVTASPGSSVTFHYKYNDATAEYDQTVAVDGTVVSTISTDSGKALGFGTAVECQQAACGTVPAHKYVDTTLIMDVADPHYDQTRGVTGATGDMVTADGGKTWTIKTIGIEPHTYT
;
A
#
# COMPACT_ATOMS: atom_id res chain seq x y z
N MET A 1 -75.72 39.18 -4.83
CA MET A 1 -74.98 40.18 -5.63
C MET A 1 -73.50 40.09 -5.28
N LYS A 2 -72.67 39.96 -6.33
CA LYS A 2 -71.23 40.24 -6.44
C LYS A 2 -70.21 39.41 -5.64
N THR A 3 -69.59 38.51 -6.41
CA THR A 3 -68.20 38.02 -6.42
C THR A 3 -67.13 38.94 -5.82
N PHE A 4 -66.09 38.34 -5.23
CA PHE A 4 -64.68 38.53 -5.60
C PHE A 4 -63.87 37.26 -5.26
N ALA A 5 -63.07 36.81 -6.22
CA ALA A 5 -62.05 35.78 -6.06
C ALA A 5 -60.70 36.44 -5.75
N LEU A 6 -59.83 35.78 -4.99
CA LEU A 6 -58.37 35.94 -5.11
C LEU A 6 -57.68 34.64 -4.69
N ALA A 7 -56.57 34.34 -5.37
CA ALA A 7 -55.94 33.03 -5.45
C ALA A 7 -54.63 32.94 -4.64
N LEU A 8 -54.17 31.69 -4.48
CA LEU A 8 -52.81 31.18 -4.24
C LEU A 8 -52.08 31.53 -2.93
N SER A 9 -51.70 30.48 -2.20
CA SER A 9 -50.27 30.17 -2.01
C SER A 9 -50.09 28.72 -1.53
N ALA A 10 -49.46 27.90 -2.36
CA ALA A 10 -48.90 26.61 -1.99
C ALA A 10 -47.48 26.82 -1.45
N THR A 11 -47.16 26.26 -0.28
CA THR A 11 -45.78 25.92 0.10
C THR A 11 -45.80 24.67 0.95
N ALA A 12 -45.67 23.52 0.29
CA ALA A 12 -45.11 22.33 0.92
C ALA A 12 -43.59 22.52 0.93
N LEU A 13 -43.01 22.79 2.10
CA LEU A 13 -41.57 22.69 2.32
C LEU A 13 -41.29 21.31 2.94
N ALA A 14 -41.16 20.31 2.08
CA ALA A 14 -40.46 19.09 2.46
C ALA A 14 -38.96 19.38 2.35
N ASN A 15 -38.29 19.57 3.49
CA ASN A 15 -36.84 19.51 3.57
C ASN A 15 -36.40 18.08 3.28
N ALA A 16 -36.22 17.74 2.00
CA ALA A 16 -35.43 16.59 1.62
C ALA A 16 -33.97 16.96 1.84
N ALA A 17 -33.44 16.65 3.03
CA ALA A 17 -32.02 16.53 3.22
C ALA A 17 -31.53 15.42 2.30
N ALA A 18 -30.99 15.81 1.15
CA ALA A 18 -30.27 14.92 0.27
C ALA A 18 -29.02 14.45 1.02
N ILE A 19 -29.13 13.34 1.74
CA ILE A 19 -27.97 12.53 2.12
C ILE A 19 -27.36 12.12 0.78
N ARG A 20 -26.33 12.85 0.33
CA ARG A 20 -25.45 12.32 -0.72
C ARG A 20 -24.84 11.07 -0.11
N ARG A 21 -25.34 9.89 -0.49
CA ARG A 21 -24.55 8.68 -0.44
C ARG A 21 -23.32 9.00 -1.29
N GLN A 22 -22.21 9.30 -0.65
CA GLN A 22 -20.92 9.28 -1.30
C GLN A 22 -20.79 7.84 -1.81
N ASN A 23 -20.85 7.65 -3.13
CA ASN A 23 -20.65 6.32 -3.71
C ASN A 23 -19.31 5.83 -3.17
N ASP A 24 -19.32 4.70 -2.49
CA ASP A 24 -18.10 4.04 -2.04
C ASP A 24 -17.22 3.80 -3.27
N TYR A 25 -16.04 4.41 -3.30
CA TYR A 25 -15.09 4.29 -4.41
C TYR A 25 -14.53 2.85 -4.51
N GLY A 26 -14.79 2.03 -3.49
CA GLY A 26 -14.31 0.66 -3.39
C GLY A 26 -12.79 0.63 -3.25
N TRP A 27 -12.19 -0.46 -3.71
CA TRP A 27 -10.74 -0.71 -3.68
C TRP A 27 -10.22 -0.62 -5.11
N GLN A 28 -9.37 0.36 -5.39
CA GLN A 28 -8.82 0.60 -6.72
C GLN A 28 -7.29 0.52 -6.70
N PHE A 29 -6.75 -0.42 -7.45
CA PHE A 29 -5.31 -0.57 -7.65
C PHE A 29 -4.89 0.11 -8.96
N SER A 30 -3.68 0.67 -8.97
CA SER A 30 -3.09 1.22 -10.20
C SER A 30 -1.74 0.59 -10.53
N ASN A 31 -0.66 1.37 -10.48
CA ASN A 31 0.65 0.98 -10.96
C ASN A 31 1.36 0.11 -9.91
N ALA A 32 2.05 -0.93 -10.39
CA ALA A 32 2.61 -1.97 -9.54
C ALA A 32 3.72 -2.74 -10.27
N LEU A 33 4.69 -3.21 -9.49
CA LEU A 33 5.57 -4.33 -9.85
C LEU A 33 5.20 -5.51 -8.96
N SER A 34 5.14 -6.71 -9.53
CA SER A 34 4.93 -7.95 -8.80
C SER A 34 5.89 -9.04 -9.27
N THR A 35 6.16 -9.99 -8.38
CA THR A 35 6.98 -11.18 -8.59
C THR A 35 6.34 -12.34 -7.83
N GLY A 36 6.58 -13.54 -8.32
CA GLY A 36 6.08 -14.80 -7.76
C GLY A 36 4.99 -15.47 -8.60
N PRO A 37 4.62 -16.72 -8.24
CA PRO A 37 5.17 -17.44 -7.10
C PRO A 37 6.63 -17.88 -7.30
N VAL A 38 7.37 -18.03 -6.21
CA VAL A 38 8.64 -18.77 -6.14
C VAL A 38 8.45 -20.21 -6.63
N ALA A 39 9.54 -20.89 -6.97
CA ALA A 39 9.53 -22.34 -7.21
C ALA A 39 9.02 -23.14 -5.99
N ASP A 40 8.39 -24.30 -6.25
CA ASP A 40 7.67 -25.13 -5.26
C ASP A 40 8.48 -25.51 -4.00
N ASN A 41 9.82 -25.55 -4.09
CA ASN A 41 10.73 -25.92 -2.99
C ASN A 41 11.45 -24.74 -2.35
N SER A 42 10.99 -23.51 -2.60
CA SER A 42 11.59 -22.28 -2.08
C SER A 42 10.54 -21.32 -1.51
N PHE A 43 11.02 -20.27 -0.88
CA PHE A 43 10.25 -19.11 -0.41
C PHE A 43 11.19 -17.92 -0.18
N ILE A 44 10.62 -16.72 -0.08
CA ILE A 44 11.41 -15.52 0.23
C ILE A 44 11.68 -15.49 1.73
N ARG A 45 12.92 -15.72 2.14
CA ARG A 45 13.32 -15.63 3.55
C ARG A 45 13.42 -14.21 4.05
N GLU A 46 13.89 -13.31 3.20
CA GLU A 46 14.16 -11.94 3.59
C GLU A 46 13.87 -11.02 2.41
N ALA A 47 13.13 -9.95 2.67
CA ALA A 47 12.89 -8.89 1.72
C ALA A 47 13.22 -7.55 2.36
N ASN A 48 13.91 -6.69 1.62
CA ASN A 48 14.21 -5.33 2.02
C ASN A 48 13.93 -4.40 0.84
N THR A 49 13.33 -3.24 1.07
CA THR A 49 13.15 -2.21 0.04
C THR A 49 12.93 -0.85 0.67
N THR A 50 13.34 0.23 0.01
CA THR A 50 13.17 1.60 0.54
C THR A 50 12.32 2.45 -0.37
N LEU A 51 11.15 2.89 0.09
CA LEU A 51 10.33 3.91 -0.56
C LEU A 51 10.93 5.29 -0.30
N ILE A 52 11.13 6.07 -1.36
CA ILE A 52 11.35 7.52 -1.22
C ILE A 52 9.98 8.18 -1.30
N LEU A 53 9.51 8.73 -0.17
CA LEU A 53 8.15 9.25 -0.08
C LEU A 53 7.92 10.36 -1.11
N PRO A 54 6.94 10.23 -2.02
CA PRO A 54 6.58 11.32 -2.90
C PRO A 54 5.80 12.39 -2.15
N ALA A 55 5.48 13.49 -2.84
CA ALA A 55 4.39 14.34 -2.40
C ALA A 55 3.11 13.49 -2.23
N THR A 56 2.26 13.85 -1.28
CA THR A 56 0.95 13.21 -1.13
C THR A 56 0.08 13.47 -2.36
N ASN A 57 -0.94 12.65 -2.53
CA ASN A 57 -1.91 12.83 -3.60
C ASN A 57 -2.60 14.20 -3.56
N THR A 58 -2.98 14.69 -4.74
CA THR A 58 -3.64 15.99 -4.91
C THR A 58 -4.93 15.88 -5.73
N PRO A 59 -6.09 16.30 -5.19
CA PRO A 59 -6.31 16.63 -3.78
C PRO A 59 -6.07 15.42 -2.86
N GLN A 60 -5.75 15.68 -1.59
CA GLN A 60 -5.51 14.62 -0.59
C GLN A 60 -6.85 14.08 -0.06
N THR A 61 -7.57 13.36 -0.91
CA THR A 61 -8.86 12.71 -0.63
C THR A 61 -8.72 11.20 -0.61
N GLY A 62 -9.70 10.52 -0.02
CA GLY A 62 -9.69 9.06 0.12
C GLY A 62 -8.56 8.58 1.03
N ASN A 63 -8.39 7.26 1.04
CA ASN A 63 -7.31 6.59 1.74
C ASN A 63 -6.39 5.99 0.69
N LEU A 64 -5.26 6.65 0.46
CA LEU A 64 -4.24 6.19 -0.46
C LEU A 64 -3.15 5.47 0.31
N ALA A 65 -2.89 4.21 0.00
CA ALA A 65 -1.76 3.46 0.50
C ALA A 65 -0.74 3.21 -0.62
N LEU A 66 0.53 3.45 -0.31
CA LEU A 66 1.67 2.93 -1.06
C LEU A 66 2.30 1.83 -0.22
N TRP A 67 2.49 0.65 -0.79
CA TRP A 67 3.05 -0.45 -0.05
C TRP A 67 3.96 -1.31 -0.91
N PRO A 68 5.05 -1.84 -0.35
CA PRO A 68 5.56 -3.14 -0.69
C PRO A 68 4.99 -4.20 0.25
N GLY A 69 4.96 -5.45 -0.22
CA GLY A 69 4.51 -6.58 0.58
C GLY A 69 4.79 -7.93 -0.05
N MET A 70 4.52 -8.97 0.71
CA MET A 70 4.68 -10.37 0.32
C MET A 70 3.40 -11.14 0.58
N GLY A 71 2.85 -11.74 -0.48
CA GLY A 71 1.77 -12.71 -0.36
C GLY A 71 2.31 -14.03 0.17
N THR A 72 1.58 -14.65 1.09
CA THR A 72 2.05 -15.85 1.80
C THR A 72 1.24 -17.11 1.47
N SER A 73 1.78 -18.27 1.81
CA SER A 73 1.06 -19.54 1.73
C SER A 73 -0.11 -19.65 2.73
N GLY A 74 -0.18 -18.74 3.72
CA GLY A 74 -1.32 -18.58 4.62
C GLY A 74 -2.52 -17.85 3.98
N ASN A 75 -2.36 -17.29 2.78
CA ASN A 75 -3.28 -16.36 2.12
C ASN A 75 -3.38 -14.98 2.77
N ASP A 76 -2.35 -14.57 3.51
CA ASP A 76 -2.25 -13.21 4.05
C ASP A 76 -1.27 -12.38 3.21
N LEU A 77 -1.25 -11.07 3.50
CA LEU A 77 -0.31 -10.12 2.90
C LEU A 77 0.44 -9.37 4.00
N ILE A 78 1.71 -9.73 4.19
CA ILE A 78 2.63 -9.01 5.06
C ILE A 78 3.14 -7.81 4.29
N GLN A 79 2.93 -6.59 4.79
CA GLN A 79 3.12 -5.36 4.02
C GLN A 79 3.42 -4.16 4.89
N GLY A 80 4.20 -3.23 4.34
CA GLY A 80 4.45 -1.96 5.01
C GLY A 80 3.63 -0.89 4.33
N LEU A 81 2.98 -0.02 5.09
CA LEU A 81 2.08 0.98 4.52
C LEU A 81 2.66 2.38 4.70
N ALA A 82 2.67 3.15 3.62
CA ALA A 82 2.68 4.61 3.65
C ALA A 82 1.29 5.09 3.24
N ILE A 83 0.53 5.62 4.19
CA ILE A 83 -0.87 6.01 4.01
C ILE A 83 -1.00 7.53 3.97
N SER A 84 -1.59 8.05 2.91
CA SER A 84 -1.99 9.45 2.80
C SER A 84 -3.48 9.56 3.10
N VAL A 85 -3.80 10.16 4.25
CA VAL A 85 -5.17 10.33 4.74
C VAL A 85 -5.32 11.67 5.45
N SER A 86 -6.31 12.47 5.02
CA SER A 86 -6.48 13.86 5.47
C SER A 86 -7.54 14.03 6.58
N ASP A 87 -8.31 12.98 6.89
CA ASP A 87 -9.42 12.99 7.84
C ASP A 87 -9.18 12.15 9.10
N GLY A 88 -8.08 11.39 9.15
CA GLY A 88 -7.74 10.50 10.27
C GLY A 88 -8.46 9.14 10.24
N SER A 89 -8.92 8.71 9.06
CA SER A 89 -9.39 7.34 8.85
C SER A 89 -8.22 6.36 8.57
N ALA A 90 -8.53 5.10 8.23
CA ALA A 90 -7.54 4.04 7.94
C ALA A 90 -6.55 3.72 9.07
N GLY A 91 -6.93 3.92 10.34
CA GLY A 91 -6.08 3.59 11.48
C GLY A 91 -4.91 4.55 11.70
N CYS A 92 -4.90 5.70 11.01
CA CYS A 92 -3.85 6.70 11.07
C CYS A 92 -4.37 8.04 11.63
N GLU A 93 -3.47 8.85 12.18
CA GLU A 93 -3.83 10.20 12.61
C GLU A 93 -4.13 11.13 11.43
N LYS A 94 -4.96 12.14 11.68
CA LYS A 94 -5.27 13.18 10.71
C LYS A 94 -4.01 13.96 10.33
N SER A 95 -3.58 13.88 9.06
CA SER A 95 -2.39 14.58 8.60
C SER A 95 -2.53 15.13 7.18
N SER A 96 -2.17 16.40 6.98
CA SER A 96 -2.20 17.05 5.67
C SER A 96 -0.78 17.19 5.12
N GLY A 97 -0.58 16.78 3.87
CA GLY A 97 0.71 16.84 3.17
C GLY A 97 1.78 15.92 3.73
N LYS A 98 1.39 14.89 4.50
CA LYS A 98 2.29 13.92 5.13
C LYS A 98 1.75 12.50 4.98
N TRP A 99 2.62 11.53 5.20
CA TRP A 99 2.34 10.11 5.18
C TRP A 99 2.30 9.54 6.60
N CYS A 100 1.38 8.62 6.86
CA CYS A 100 1.39 7.74 8.02
C CYS A 100 2.15 6.46 7.66
N ILE A 101 3.19 6.13 8.43
CA ILE A 101 4.12 5.03 8.15
C ILE A 101 3.99 3.94 9.21
N VAL A 102 3.77 2.70 8.78
CA VAL A 102 3.39 1.61 9.69
C VAL A 102 3.70 0.21 9.12
N ALA A 103 4.11 -0.70 9.99
CA ALA A 103 4.18 -2.15 9.73
C ALA A 103 2.77 -2.75 9.79
N SER A 104 2.45 -3.70 8.91
CA SER A 104 1.07 -4.14 8.70
C SER A 104 0.99 -5.56 8.15
N THR A 105 -0.01 -6.34 8.58
CA THR A 105 -0.36 -7.59 7.90
C THR A 105 -1.85 -7.60 7.65
N LEU A 106 -2.25 -7.90 6.41
CA LEU A 106 -3.65 -8.13 6.06
C LEU A 106 -3.92 -9.63 6.14
N GLU A 107 -4.66 -10.02 7.17
CA GLU A 107 -5.23 -11.36 7.36
C GLU A 107 -6.75 -11.29 7.08
N ASP A 108 -7.59 -11.92 7.91
CA ASP A 108 -9.04 -11.64 7.97
C ASP A 108 -9.35 -10.16 8.26
N SER A 109 -8.42 -9.47 8.92
CA SER A 109 -8.46 -8.04 9.18
C SER A 109 -7.05 -7.44 9.19
N GLN A 110 -6.98 -6.12 9.05
CA GLN A 110 -5.70 -5.41 9.06
C GLN A 110 -5.12 -5.36 10.48
N GLN A 111 -3.99 -6.04 10.69
CA GLN A 111 -3.12 -5.85 11.85
C GLN A 111 -2.13 -4.72 11.55
N MET A 112 -1.91 -3.83 12.52
CA MET A 112 -1.03 -2.67 12.38
C MET A 112 -0.13 -2.52 13.62
N GLY A 113 1.14 -2.21 13.41
CA GLY A 113 2.07 -1.82 14.47
C GLY A 113 1.89 -0.37 14.93
N GLY A 114 2.85 0.12 15.71
CA GLY A 114 2.94 1.56 16.00
C GLY A 114 3.19 2.37 14.73
N PHE A 115 2.56 3.53 14.57
CA PHE A 115 2.75 4.39 13.40
C PHE A 115 3.42 5.71 13.76
N VAL A 116 4.01 6.35 12.75
CA VAL A 116 4.52 7.73 12.82
C VAL A 116 4.12 8.50 11.58
N THR A 117 4.18 9.84 11.64
CA THR A 117 4.08 10.67 10.43
C THR A 117 5.44 11.00 9.84
N ALA A 118 5.52 10.96 8.51
CA ALA A 118 6.72 11.29 7.74
C ALA A 118 6.39 12.30 6.63
N SER A 119 7.36 13.12 6.26
CA SER A 119 7.20 14.13 5.21
C SER A 119 7.64 13.57 3.85
N PRO A 120 7.11 14.09 2.74
CA PRO A 120 7.68 13.85 1.41
C PRO A 120 9.20 14.04 1.40
N GLY A 121 9.91 13.14 0.73
CA GLY A 121 11.37 13.10 0.67
C GLY A 121 12.06 12.23 1.72
N SER A 122 11.40 11.88 2.83
CA SER A 122 11.93 10.89 3.78
C SER A 122 12.06 9.51 3.12
N SER A 123 13.06 8.77 3.58
CA SER A 123 13.29 7.38 3.20
C SER A 123 12.53 6.45 4.16
N VAL A 124 11.78 5.50 3.60
CA VAL A 124 11.04 4.50 4.38
C VAL A 124 11.49 3.12 3.97
N THR A 125 12.26 2.46 4.81
CA THR A 125 12.76 1.11 4.58
C THR A 125 11.81 0.10 5.21
N PHE A 126 11.33 -0.82 4.39
CA PHE A 126 10.51 -1.95 4.78
C PHE A 126 11.37 -3.21 4.75
N HIS A 127 11.44 -3.89 5.88
CA HIS A 127 12.24 -5.11 6.05
C HIS A 127 11.36 -6.22 6.61
N TYR A 128 11.48 -7.40 6.02
CA TYR A 128 10.72 -8.59 6.38
C TYR A 128 11.68 -9.76 6.44
N LYS A 129 11.62 -10.56 7.51
CA LYS A 129 12.50 -11.70 7.68
C LYS A 129 11.81 -12.88 8.33
N TYR A 130 11.87 -14.03 7.68
CA TYR A 130 11.40 -15.28 8.25
C TYR A 130 12.30 -15.73 9.40
N ASN A 131 11.70 -15.98 10.55
CA ASN A 131 12.35 -16.41 11.77
C ASN A 131 12.09 -17.90 12.00
N ASP A 132 13.14 -18.74 11.86
CA ASP A 132 12.98 -20.20 12.01
C ASP A 132 12.61 -20.64 13.43
N ALA A 133 12.88 -19.80 14.45
CA ALA A 133 12.59 -20.14 15.84
C ALA A 133 11.10 -19.97 16.18
N THR A 134 10.45 -18.96 15.59
CA THR A 134 9.03 -18.65 15.83
C THR A 134 8.12 -19.13 14.70
N ALA A 135 8.69 -19.42 13.53
CA ALA A 135 7.97 -19.64 12.27
C ALA A 135 7.18 -18.43 11.76
N GLU A 136 7.54 -17.23 12.21
CA GLU A 136 6.89 -15.97 11.84
C GLU A 136 7.76 -15.17 10.87
N TYR A 137 7.15 -14.19 10.18
CA TYR A 137 7.89 -13.09 9.58
C TYR A 137 7.98 -11.92 10.55
N ASP A 138 9.20 -11.58 10.94
CA ASP A 138 9.50 -10.35 11.66
C ASP A 138 9.55 -9.19 10.65
N GLN A 139 8.66 -8.22 10.81
CA GLN A 139 8.60 -7.01 10.00
C GLN A 139 9.12 -5.81 10.78
N THR A 140 9.97 -5.01 10.15
CA THR A 140 10.31 -3.66 10.64
C THR A 140 10.10 -2.61 9.55
N VAL A 141 9.66 -1.43 9.98
CA VAL A 141 9.59 -0.24 9.13
C VAL A 141 10.42 0.85 9.77
N ALA A 142 11.37 1.39 9.01
CA ALA A 142 12.27 2.44 9.44
C ALA A 142 12.07 3.71 8.61
N VAL A 143 12.03 4.86 9.28
CA VAL A 143 12.02 6.18 8.65
C VAL A 143 13.38 6.82 8.87
N ASP A 144 14.05 7.21 7.79
CA ASP A 144 15.37 7.86 7.80
C ASP A 144 16.39 7.09 8.67
N GLY A 145 16.37 5.75 8.54
CA GLY A 145 17.27 4.83 9.23
C GLY A 145 16.86 4.48 10.67
N THR A 146 15.78 5.04 11.21
CA THR A 146 15.28 4.73 12.56
C THR A 146 14.05 3.83 12.48
N VAL A 147 14.09 2.65 13.13
CA VAL A 147 12.92 1.75 13.22
C VAL A 147 11.81 2.43 14.03
N VAL A 148 10.62 2.52 13.43
CA VAL A 148 9.44 3.20 14.01
C VAL A 148 8.24 2.27 14.17
N SER A 149 8.23 1.14 13.48
CA SER A 149 7.15 0.16 13.54
C SER A 149 7.69 -1.26 13.43
N THR A 150 7.11 -2.17 14.20
CA THR A 150 7.44 -3.59 14.19
C THR A 150 6.17 -4.39 14.42
N ILE A 151 6.01 -5.49 13.68
CA ILE A 151 5.07 -6.57 13.97
C ILE A 151 5.74 -7.90 13.61
N SER A 152 5.27 -8.99 14.20
CA SER A 152 5.62 -10.35 13.77
C SER A 152 4.34 -11.10 13.46
N THR A 153 4.36 -11.92 12.41
CA THR A 153 3.15 -12.60 11.91
C THR A 153 3.45 -14.04 11.52
N ASP A 154 2.66 -14.97 12.09
CA ASP A 154 2.58 -16.35 11.59
C ASP A 154 1.61 -16.40 10.40
N SER A 155 2.17 -16.62 9.21
CA SER A 155 1.40 -16.66 7.96
C SER A 155 2.00 -17.66 6.95
N GLY A 156 2.69 -18.69 7.46
CA GLY A 156 3.41 -19.62 6.60
C GLY A 156 4.59 -18.98 5.87
N LYS A 157 4.72 -19.19 4.55
CA LYS A 157 5.89 -18.81 3.74
C LYS A 157 5.56 -17.76 2.69
N ALA A 158 6.41 -16.75 2.51
CA ALA A 158 6.27 -15.72 1.48
C ALA A 158 6.56 -16.31 0.10
N LEU A 159 5.55 -16.27 -0.77
CA LEU A 159 5.59 -16.88 -2.11
C LEU A 159 5.88 -15.86 -3.21
N GLY A 160 5.69 -14.59 -2.95
CA GLY A 160 5.92 -13.52 -3.91
C GLY A 160 6.19 -12.20 -3.21
N PHE A 161 6.66 -11.23 -3.98
CA PHE A 161 6.89 -9.86 -3.53
C PHE A 161 6.28 -8.90 -4.54
N GLY A 162 5.70 -7.80 -4.07
CA GLY A 162 5.22 -6.75 -4.96
C GLY A 162 5.09 -5.41 -4.29
N THR A 163 4.78 -4.41 -5.10
CA THR A 163 4.40 -3.07 -4.68
C THR A 163 3.01 -2.74 -5.22
N ALA A 164 2.23 -1.93 -4.52
CA ALA A 164 1.03 -1.36 -5.11
C ALA A 164 0.77 0.08 -4.66
N VAL A 165 -0.05 0.72 -5.49
CA VAL A 165 -0.73 1.98 -5.21
C VAL A 165 -2.20 1.67 -5.11
N GLU A 166 -2.77 1.89 -3.94
CA GLU A 166 -4.10 1.45 -3.59
C GLU A 166 -4.94 2.62 -3.06
N CYS A 167 -6.09 2.85 -3.68
CA CYS A 167 -7.01 3.90 -3.30
C CYS A 167 -8.33 3.33 -2.78
N GLN A 168 -8.81 3.88 -1.67
CA GLN A 168 -10.07 3.49 -1.05
C GLN A 168 -10.93 4.68 -0.63
N GLN A 169 -12.20 4.41 -0.30
CA GLN A 169 -13.21 5.33 0.26
C GLN A 169 -13.69 6.43 -0.70
N ALA A 170 -12.78 7.17 -1.31
CA ALA A 170 -13.07 8.22 -2.28
C ALA A 170 -11.94 8.29 -3.32
N ALA A 171 -12.22 8.87 -4.49
CA ALA A 171 -11.18 9.09 -5.50
C ALA A 171 -9.98 9.82 -4.88
N CYS A 172 -8.81 9.20 -4.94
CA CYS A 172 -7.61 9.71 -4.30
C CYS A 172 -6.92 10.82 -5.11
N GLY A 173 -7.56 11.37 -6.14
CA GLY A 173 -6.92 12.38 -6.99
C GLY A 173 -5.66 11.84 -7.67
N THR A 174 -4.68 12.72 -7.88
CA THR A 174 -3.43 12.36 -8.58
C THR A 174 -2.34 11.95 -7.60
N VAL A 175 -1.86 10.72 -7.74
CA VAL A 175 -0.68 10.17 -7.07
C VAL A 175 0.56 10.48 -7.93
N PRO A 176 1.58 11.17 -7.39
CA PRO A 176 2.81 11.43 -8.13
C PRO A 176 3.61 10.15 -8.43
N ALA A 177 4.42 10.22 -9.48
CA ALA A 177 5.45 9.23 -9.75
C ALA A 177 6.37 9.10 -8.54
N HIS A 178 6.78 7.87 -8.22
CA HIS A 178 7.63 7.59 -7.07
C HIS A 178 8.49 6.36 -7.33
N LYS A 179 9.31 6.00 -6.35
CA LYS A 179 10.22 4.87 -6.49
C LYS A 179 10.50 4.17 -5.19
N TYR A 180 10.75 2.88 -5.31
CA TYR A 180 11.45 2.09 -4.32
C TYR A 180 12.89 1.88 -4.79
N VAL A 181 13.83 1.87 -3.86
CA VAL A 181 15.26 1.69 -4.13
C VAL A 181 15.83 0.57 -3.27
N ASP A 182 16.93 -0.02 -3.75
CA ASP A 182 17.72 -1.02 -3.03
C ASP A 182 16.87 -2.21 -2.57
N THR A 183 16.02 -2.72 -3.47
CA THR A 183 15.21 -3.91 -3.20
C THR A 183 16.10 -5.14 -3.25
N THR A 184 16.02 -5.97 -2.21
CA THR A 184 16.69 -7.27 -2.15
C THR A 184 15.72 -8.34 -1.69
N LEU A 185 15.70 -9.48 -2.38
CA LEU A 185 14.93 -10.67 -2.01
C LEU A 185 15.90 -11.84 -1.85
N ILE A 186 15.97 -12.42 -0.66
CA ILE A 186 16.80 -13.59 -0.35
C ILE A 186 15.90 -14.80 -0.30
N MET A 187 16.16 -15.77 -1.17
CA MET A 187 15.39 -17.02 -1.26
C MET A 187 15.87 -18.04 -0.22
N ASP A 188 15.02 -19.00 0.14
CA ASP A 188 15.36 -20.12 1.02
C ASP A 188 16.28 -21.12 0.31
N VAL A 189 15.90 -21.48 -0.91
CA VAL A 189 16.73 -22.22 -1.87
C VAL A 189 16.85 -21.35 -3.13
N ALA A 190 18.00 -21.41 -3.81
CA ALA A 190 18.21 -20.63 -5.02
C ALA A 190 17.11 -20.92 -6.06
N ASP A 191 16.46 -19.86 -6.56
CA ASP A 191 15.47 -19.91 -7.63
C ASP A 191 16.00 -19.10 -8.82
N PRO A 192 16.70 -19.75 -9.77
CA PRO A 192 17.37 -19.08 -10.89
C PRO A 192 16.42 -18.52 -11.94
N HIS A 193 15.11 -18.79 -11.84
CA HIS A 193 14.10 -18.36 -12.82
C HIS A 193 13.05 -17.43 -12.20
N TYR A 194 13.23 -17.01 -10.95
CA TYR A 194 12.29 -16.14 -10.27
C TYR A 194 12.04 -14.82 -11.00
N ASP A 195 13.03 -14.27 -11.70
CA ASP A 195 12.89 -13.04 -12.50
C ASP A 195 11.87 -13.16 -13.64
N GLN A 196 11.60 -14.37 -14.11
CA GLN A 196 10.61 -14.65 -15.17
C GLN A 196 9.18 -14.48 -14.68
N THR A 197 8.96 -14.47 -13.36
CA THR A 197 7.66 -14.22 -12.75
C THR A 197 7.30 -12.73 -12.67
N ARG A 198 8.23 -11.85 -13.06
CA ARG A 198 8.07 -10.40 -12.94
C ARG A 198 6.91 -9.89 -13.81
N GLY A 199 5.91 -9.31 -13.16
CA GLY A 199 4.83 -8.53 -13.76
C GLY A 199 5.02 -7.04 -13.48
N VAL A 200 4.64 -6.19 -14.45
CA VAL A 200 4.60 -4.74 -14.26
C VAL A 200 3.35 -4.15 -14.88
N THR A 201 2.79 -3.13 -14.22
CA THR A 201 1.74 -2.25 -14.75
C THR A 201 2.12 -0.82 -14.39
N GLY A 202 2.41 0.03 -15.38
CA GLY A 202 2.88 1.40 -15.13
C GLY A 202 4.09 1.48 -14.18
N ALA A 203 4.95 0.47 -14.23
CA ALA A 203 6.11 0.32 -13.36
C ALA A 203 7.33 -0.19 -14.12
N THR A 204 8.50 -0.04 -13.51
CA THR A 204 9.80 -0.54 -13.99
C THR A 204 10.53 -1.25 -12.85
N GLY A 205 11.54 -2.05 -13.17
CA GLY A 205 12.40 -2.68 -12.16
C GLY A 205 13.02 -3.96 -12.68
N ASP A 206 14.28 -3.89 -13.10
CA ASP A 206 15.00 -5.07 -13.58
C ASP A 206 15.56 -5.87 -12.40
N MET A 207 15.31 -7.17 -12.45
CA MET A 207 15.80 -8.12 -11.45
C MET A 207 17.12 -8.71 -11.91
N VAL A 208 18.11 -8.69 -11.02
CA VAL A 208 19.42 -9.31 -11.27
C VAL A 208 19.85 -10.16 -10.09
N THR A 209 20.57 -11.24 -10.38
CA THR A 209 21.18 -12.12 -9.38
C THR A 209 22.64 -12.39 -9.76
N ALA A 210 23.50 -12.52 -8.75
CA ALA A 210 24.92 -12.85 -8.92
C ALA A 210 25.28 -14.23 -8.34
N ASP A 211 24.34 -14.88 -7.64
CA ASP A 211 24.54 -16.11 -6.87
C ASP A 211 23.57 -17.22 -7.30
N GLY A 212 23.16 -17.20 -8.57
CA GLY A 212 22.33 -18.23 -9.18
C GLY A 212 20.87 -18.23 -8.72
N GLY A 213 20.35 -17.09 -8.27
CA GLY A 213 18.96 -16.94 -7.83
C GLY A 213 18.75 -17.12 -6.33
N LYS A 214 19.83 -17.14 -5.53
CA LYS A 214 19.73 -17.14 -4.06
C LYS A 214 19.39 -15.74 -3.54
N THR A 215 19.92 -14.70 -4.19
CA THR A 215 19.63 -13.29 -3.93
C THR A 215 19.25 -12.61 -5.23
N TRP A 216 18.06 -12.00 -5.24
CA TRP A 216 17.59 -11.13 -6.30
C TRP A 216 17.63 -9.68 -5.86
N THR A 217 18.08 -8.81 -6.73
CA THR A 217 18.15 -7.37 -6.45
C THR A 217 17.45 -6.58 -7.54
N ILE A 218 16.76 -5.51 -7.13
CA ILE A 218 16.22 -4.48 -8.03
C ILE A 218 16.74 -3.15 -7.52
N LYS A 219 17.60 -2.51 -8.31
CA LYS A 219 18.22 -1.23 -7.90
C LYS A 219 17.18 -0.13 -7.71
N THR A 220 16.20 -0.06 -8.60
CA THR A 220 15.11 0.92 -8.53
C THR A 220 13.86 0.33 -9.15
N ILE A 221 12.77 0.36 -8.40
CA ILE A 221 11.41 0.13 -8.89
C ILE A 221 10.79 1.50 -9.10
N GLY A 222 10.61 1.92 -10.35
CA GLY A 222 9.93 3.17 -10.68
C GLY A 222 8.44 2.94 -10.86
N ILE A 223 7.60 3.78 -10.27
CA ILE A 223 6.14 3.76 -10.39
C ILE A 223 5.67 5.05 -11.07
N GLU A 224 4.96 4.92 -12.18
CA GLU A 224 4.39 6.03 -12.94
C GLU A 224 3.29 6.75 -12.14
N PRO A 225 2.97 8.03 -12.43
CA PRO A 225 1.87 8.71 -11.77
C PRO A 225 0.53 8.10 -12.19
N HIS A 226 -0.49 8.24 -11.34
CA HIS A 226 -1.85 7.79 -11.63
C HIS A 226 -2.88 8.77 -11.08
N THR A 227 -3.99 8.95 -11.79
CA THR A 227 -5.12 9.79 -11.35
C THR A 227 -6.37 8.93 -11.15
N TYR A 228 -6.81 8.88 -9.90
CA TYR A 228 -8.11 8.33 -9.51
C TYR A 228 -9.18 9.42 -9.68
N THR A 229 -10.14 9.18 -10.57
CA THR A 229 -11.28 10.07 -10.87
C THR A 229 -12.59 9.50 -10.39
#